data_AF-A0A9I3LE10-F1
#
_entry.id   AF-A0A9I3LE10-F1
#
_cell.length_a   1.000
_cell.length_b   1.000
_cell.length_c   1.000
_cell.angle_alpha   90.00
_cell.angle_beta   90.00
_cell.angle_gamma   90.00
#
_symmetry.space_group_name_H-M   'P 1'
#
loop_
_entity.id
_entity.type
_entity.pdbx_description
1 polymer ?
#
loop_
_entity_poly.entity_id
_entity_poly.type
_entity_poly.pdbx_seq_one_letter_code
_entity_poly.pdbx_strand_id
1 'polypeptide(L)'
;MLDDKNLLHELAMNYKFHYRSTAPDSFITQFNKLAKDAYWNRMQDELLLKPPSYNMVIQLIRDIKQSFKSLLRGKNDHALYTVTLLLDEKQLMRGSTQVRNATALNEFRLVITNLMGMVCCSARDEEIMKLKGETEPIAQLRGIMEVLEKMKYEMANYLLASTRPTIMHYSINYEREKFSEMRATFGSKKFPNTMAWLKRTLSSINSTHSGVVVGDASCSKNFQTIKLIDIHMPEYFVEPYQELIQIEKRYPLPELLEIDAGRLVQLKEQMFRLCACAASMHITFKSVPSMVTHPRRQHLAAQLTIASTNFPVKYNQSEMLKNICSCVLASITEHSQESNGPLITENKKISLYAQIVSINCRTSAYSSVRVQLMAYLKSLLLIENRQHISFPVEFQDYREQTIELARKFIILVTFNFSVYGSFYLKSVNEG
;
A
#
# COMPACT_ATOMS: atom_id res chain seq x y z
N MET A 1 -11.73 -18.75 -5.45
CA MET A 1 -12.45 -17.48 -5.69
C MET A 1 -12.71 -16.85 -4.34
N LEU A 2 -12.36 -15.58 -4.13
CA LEU A 2 -12.77 -14.89 -2.91
C LEU A 2 -14.30 -14.78 -2.92
N ASP A 3 -14.94 -15.08 -1.79
CA ASP A 3 -16.34 -14.72 -1.53
C ASP A 3 -16.54 -13.21 -1.80
N ASP A 4 -17.67 -12.80 -2.39
CA ASP A 4 -17.92 -11.42 -2.84
C ASP A 4 -17.72 -10.40 -1.71
N LYS A 5 -18.04 -10.82 -0.46
CA LYS A 5 -17.77 -10.07 0.76
C LYS A 5 -16.27 -9.81 0.97
N ASN A 6 -15.44 -10.84 0.84
CA ASN A 6 -14.00 -10.76 1.08
C ASN A 6 -13.33 -9.91 0.00
N LEU A 7 -13.82 -9.97 -1.25
CA LEU A 7 -13.33 -9.11 -2.32
C LEU A 7 -13.66 -7.63 -2.06
N LEU A 8 -14.89 -7.32 -1.68
CA LEU A 8 -15.30 -5.95 -1.38
C LEU A 8 -14.50 -5.37 -0.20
N HIS A 9 -14.35 -6.15 0.87
CA HIS A 9 -13.55 -5.80 2.03
C HIS A 9 -12.07 -5.58 1.65
N GLU A 10 -11.48 -6.43 0.81
CA GLU A 10 -10.11 -6.27 0.31
C GLU A 10 -9.95 -4.98 -0.51
N LEU A 11 -10.91 -4.64 -1.39
CA LEU A 11 -10.88 -3.41 -2.18
C LEU A 11 -10.96 -2.15 -1.30
N ALA A 12 -11.75 -2.20 -0.21
CA ALA A 12 -11.86 -1.12 0.76
C ALA A 12 -10.55 -0.96 1.58
N MET A 13 -10.01 -2.06 2.11
CA MET A 13 -8.90 -2.05 3.06
C MET A 13 -7.51 -1.95 2.41
N ASN A 14 -7.31 -2.55 1.23
CA ASN A 14 -6.02 -2.55 0.57
C ASN A 14 -5.87 -1.36 -0.38
N TYR A 15 -5.39 -0.25 0.18
CA TYR A 15 -5.13 0.97 -0.58
C TYR A 15 -4.07 0.83 -1.70
N LYS A 16 -3.25 -0.22 -1.66
CA LYS A 16 -2.28 -0.59 -2.70
C LYS A 16 -2.81 -1.62 -3.69
N PHE A 17 -4.09 -1.97 -3.63
CA PHE A 17 -4.69 -2.83 -4.64
C PHE A 17 -4.57 -2.15 -6.00
N HIS A 18 -3.96 -2.85 -6.95
CA HIS A 18 -3.87 -2.46 -8.34
C HIS A 18 -4.42 -3.60 -9.18
N TYR A 19 -5.27 -3.28 -10.14
CA TYR A 19 -5.60 -4.17 -11.23
C TYR A 19 -4.32 -4.48 -12.01
N ARG A 20 -3.87 -5.74 -11.93
CA ARG A 20 -2.67 -6.24 -12.61
C ARG A 20 -3.08 -7.13 -13.79
N SER A 21 -2.22 -7.16 -14.81
CA SER A 21 -2.23 -8.27 -15.77
C SER A 21 -1.75 -9.55 -15.09
N THR A 22 -2.14 -10.70 -15.65
CA THR A 22 -1.77 -12.06 -15.20
C THR A 22 -0.29 -12.20 -14.85
N ALA A 23 0.01 -13.04 -13.86
CA ALA A 23 1.35 -13.22 -13.31
C ALA A 23 2.41 -13.53 -14.39
N PRO A 24 3.66 -13.03 -14.26
CA PRO A 24 4.67 -13.08 -15.32
C PRO A 24 5.04 -14.49 -15.80
N ASP A 25 4.96 -15.50 -14.93
CA ASP A 25 5.56 -16.82 -15.16
C ASP A 25 4.55 -17.96 -15.37
N SER A 26 3.33 -17.65 -15.81
CA SER A 26 2.33 -18.68 -16.09
C SER A 26 2.43 -19.24 -17.51
N PHE A 27 2.03 -20.50 -17.69
CA PHE A 27 1.82 -21.10 -19.02
C PHE A 27 0.92 -20.21 -19.90
N ILE A 28 -0.09 -19.59 -19.30
CA ILE A 28 -0.99 -18.65 -19.97
C ILE A 28 -0.23 -17.44 -20.52
N THR A 29 0.77 -16.94 -19.80
CA THR A 29 1.62 -15.82 -20.24
C THR A 29 2.48 -16.21 -21.43
N GLN A 30 3.08 -17.40 -21.41
CA GLN A 30 3.88 -17.93 -22.53
C GLN A 30 3.02 -18.22 -23.76
N PHE A 31 1.84 -18.83 -23.58
CA PHE A 31 0.87 -19.06 -24.64
C PHE A 31 0.38 -17.74 -25.25
N ASN A 32 0.03 -16.75 -24.41
CA ASN A 32 -0.38 -15.43 -24.87
C ASN A 32 0.73 -14.73 -25.66
N LYS A 33 2.00 -14.88 -25.26
CA LYS A 33 3.15 -14.35 -26.01
C LYS A 33 3.27 -15.01 -27.37
N LEU A 34 3.24 -16.34 -27.43
CA LEU A 34 3.29 -17.10 -28.69
C LEU A 34 2.13 -16.76 -29.63
N ALA A 35 0.91 -16.63 -29.09
CA ALA A 35 -0.26 -16.24 -29.87
C ALA A 35 -0.15 -14.79 -30.41
N LYS A 36 0.34 -13.85 -29.58
CA LYS A 36 0.61 -12.47 -30.02
C LYS A 36 1.70 -12.43 -31.09
N ASP A 37 2.79 -13.17 -30.94
CA ASP A 37 3.86 -13.23 -31.94
C ASP A 37 3.36 -13.85 -33.26
N ALA A 38 2.55 -14.92 -33.20
CA ALA A 38 1.93 -15.51 -34.38
C ALA A 38 0.98 -14.54 -35.12
N TYR A 39 0.23 -13.71 -34.38
CA TYR A 39 -0.61 -12.67 -34.96
C TYR A 39 0.21 -11.65 -35.76
N TRP A 40 1.32 -11.15 -35.20
CA TRP A 40 2.17 -10.17 -35.87
C TRP A 40 2.92 -10.75 -37.07
N ASN A 41 3.42 -11.98 -36.97
CA ASN A 41 4.08 -12.67 -38.08
C ASN A 41 3.11 -12.83 -39.26
N ARG A 42 1.87 -13.25 -39.00
CA ARG A 42 0.84 -13.36 -40.04
C ARG A 42 0.51 -12.01 -40.69
N MET A 43 0.45 -10.93 -39.90
CA MET A 43 0.24 -9.58 -40.44
C MET A 43 1.40 -9.16 -41.35
N GLN A 44 2.63 -9.54 -41.00
CA GLN A 44 3.81 -9.32 -41.84
C GLN A 44 3.71 -10.08 -43.16
N ASP A 45 3.31 -11.35 -43.11
CA ASP A 45 3.12 -12.17 -44.30
C ASP A 45 2.05 -11.57 -45.23
N GLU A 46 0.93 -11.07 -44.68
CA GLU A 46 -0.12 -10.41 -45.48
C GLU A 46 0.39 -9.15 -46.21
N LEU A 47 1.25 -8.36 -45.56
CA LEU A 47 1.82 -7.15 -46.13
C LEU A 47 2.92 -7.44 -47.17
N LEU A 48 3.51 -8.64 -47.17
CA LEU A 48 4.52 -9.07 -48.14
C LEU A 48 3.92 -9.68 -49.42
N LEU A 49 2.60 -9.96 -49.45
CA LEU A 49 1.91 -10.47 -50.63
C LEU A 49 2.01 -9.48 -51.82
N LYS A 50 1.85 -10.01 -53.04
CA LYS A 50 1.78 -9.21 -54.28
C LYS A 50 0.46 -9.51 -55.00
N PRO A 51 -0.60 -8.68 -54.84
CA PRO A 51 -0.66 -7.42 -54.09
C PRO A 51 -0.73 -7.61 -52.55
N PRO A 52 -0.25 -6.63 -51.75
CA PRO A 52 -0.29 -6.67 -50.29
C PRO A 52 -1.74 -6.63 -49.77
N SER A 53 -2.03 -7.44 -48.75
CA SER A 53 -3.30 -7.45 -48.03
C SER A 53 -3.21 -6.57 -46.78
N TYR A 54 -4.22 -5.73 -46.57
CA TYR A 54 -4.32 -4.86 -45.38
C TYR A 54 -5.45 -5.28 -44.42
N ASN A 55 -6.04 -6.47 -44.60
CA ASN A 55 -7.21 -6.90 -43.83
C ASN A 55 -6.94 -6.91 -42.31
N MET A 56 -5.82 -7.50 -41.89
CA MET A 56 -5.42 -7.51 -40.46
C MET A 56 -5.12 -6.10 -39.95
N VAL A 57 -4.51 -5.24 -40.76
CA VAL A 57 -4.21 -3.84 -40.40
C VAL A 57 -5.49 -3.02 -40.20
N ILE A 58 -6.47 -3.19 -41.10
CA ILE A 58 -7.78 -2.56 -41.01
C ILE A 58 -8.49 -3.01 -39.74
N GLN A 59 -8.47 -4.31 -39.42
CA GLN A 59 -9.05 -4.80 -38.17
C GLN A 59 -8.34 -4.22 -36.95
N LEU A 60 -7.01 -4.17 -36.96
CA LEU A 60 -6.24 -3.58 -35.86
C LEU A 60 -6.59 -2.11 -35.63
N ILE A 61 -6.75 -1.32 -36.70
CA ILE A 61 -7.15 0.09 -36.57
C ILE A 61 -8.54 0.22 -35.94
N ARG A 62 -9.47 -0.68 -36.25
CA ARG A 62 -10.78 -0.73 -35.56
C ARG A 62 -10.61 -1.04 -34.08
N ASP A 63 -9.78 -2.00 -33.73
CA ASP A 63 -9.54 -2.41 -32.34
C ASP A 63 -8.86 -1.28 -31.53
N ILE A 64 -7.93 -0.55 -32.15
CA ILE A 64 -7.29 0.65 -31.60
C ILE A 64 -8.33 1.75 -31.39
N LYS A 65 -9.15 2.05 -32.39
CA LYS A 65 -10.24 3.04 -32.29
C LYS A 65 -11.21 2.69 -31.17
N GLN A 66 -11.61 1.43 -31.04
CA GLN A 66 -12.47 0.96 -29.96
C GLN A 66 -11.81 1.10 -28.59
N SER A 67 -10.50 0.82 -28.51
CA SER A 67 -9.72 0.99 -27.27
C SER A 67 -9.68 2.46 -26.84
N PHE A 68 -9.42 3.40 -27.76
CA PHE A 68 -9.49 4.83 -27.45
C PHE A 68 -10.88 5.27 -27.01
N LYS A 69 -11.94 4.83 -27.71
CA LYS A 69 -13.32 5.14 -27.30
C LYS A 69 -13.60 4.66 -25.87
N SER A 70 -13.15 3.44 -25.52
CA SER A 70 -13.30 2.90 -24.17
C SER A 70 -12.52 3.70 -23.12
N LEU A 71 -11.32 4.18 -23.45
CA LEU A 71 -10.49 4.97 -22.55
C LEU A 71 -11.03 6.40 -22.34
N LEU A 72 -11.63 7.00 -23.38
CA LEU A 72 -12.08 8.40 -23.39
C LEU A 72 -13.55 8.60 -23.00
N ARG A 73 -14.35 7.53 -22.98
CA ARG A 73 -15.80 7.59 -22.72
C ARG A 73 -16.10 8.34 -21.42
N GLY A 74 -16.90 9.40 -21.51
CA GLY A 74 -17.35 10.19 -20.36
C GLY A 74 -16.27 11.07 -19.73
N LYS A 75 -15.13 11.28 -20.40
CA LYS A 75 -14.00 12.07 -19.89
C LYS A 75 -13.54 13.19 -20.82
N ASN A 76 -13.47 12.92 -22.12
CA ASN A 76 -12.97 13.89 -23.09
C ASN A 76 -13.69 13.72 -24.42
N ASP A 77 -14.85 14.35 -24.53
CA ASP A 77 -15.74 14.26 -25.69
C ASP A 77 -15.08 14.84 -26.95
N HIS A 78 -14.23 15.86 -26.80
CA HIS A 78 -13.45 16.43 -27.89
C HIS A 78 -12.43 15.42 -28.44
N ALA A 79 -11.62 14.79 -27.58
CA ALA A 79 -10.68 13.75 -28.02
C ALA A 79 -11.42 12.54 -28.61
N LEU A 80 -12.60 12.18 -28.08
CA LEU A 80 -13.42 11.09 -28.60
C LEU A 80 -13.98 11.40 -30.00
N TYR A 81 -14.37 12.66 -30.25
CA TYR A 81 -14.73 13.15 -31.57
C TYR A 81 -13.53 13.06 -32.53
N THR A 82 -12.36 13.57 -32.13
CA THR A 82 -11.13 13.51 -32.93
C THR A 82 -10.72 12.07 -33.27
N VAL A 83 -10.76 11.15 -32.30
CA VAL A 83 -10.52 9.71 -32.52
C VAL A 83 -11.51 9.14 -33.54
N THR A 84 -12.79 9.50 -33.43
CA THR A 84 -13.83 8.96 -34.31
C THR A 84 -13.69 9.44 -35.75
N LEU A 85 -13.28 10.71 -35.92
CA LEU A 85 -13.07 11.36 -37.21
C LEU A 85 -11.77 10.92 -37.89
N LEU A 86 -10.65 10.93 -37.16
CA LEU A 86 -9.32 10.71 -37.73
C LEU A 86 -8.97 9.23 -37.90
N LEU A 87 -9.50 8.34 -37.06
CA LEU A 87 -9.31 6.89 -37.21
C LEU A 87 -10.43 6.26 -38.03
N ASP A 88 -10.65 6.71 -39.27
CA ASP A 88 -11.64 6.12 -40.19
C ASP A 88 -11.04 5.02 -41.07
N GLU A 89 -11.28 3.76 -40.70
CA GLU A 89 -10.79 2.58 -41.41
C GLU A 89 -11.24 2.51 -42.88
N LYS A 90 -12.29 3.25 -43.26
CA LYS A 90 -12.77 3.32 -44.65
C LYS A 90 -11.75 3.98 -45.58
N GLN A 91 -10.80 4.76 -45.06
CA GLN A 91 -9.74 5.35 -45.88
C GLN A 91 -8.80 4.29 -46.48
N LEU A 92 -8.56 3.18 -45.78
CA LEU A 92 -7.80 2.03 -46.28
C LEU A 92 -8.61 1.15 -47.24
N MET A 93 -9.95 1.23 -47.18
CA MET A 93 -10.85 0.46 -48.03
C MET A 93 -11.15 1.12 -49.38
N ARG A 94 -10.91 2.45 -49.50
CA ARG A 94 -11.33 3.27 -50.66
C ARG A 94 -10.29 3.36 -51.79
N GLY A 95 -9.08 2.82 -51.62
CA GLY A 95 -7.97 2.97 -52.57
C GLY A 95 -7.61 1.68 -53.30
N SER A 96 -7.88 1.60 -54.60
CA SER A 96 -7.49 0.50 -55.48
C SER A 96 -6.00 0.50 -55.88
N THR A 97 -5.15 1.33 -55.26
CA THR A 97 -3.71 1.41 -55.53
C THR A 97 -2.89 1.16 -54.25
N GLN A 98 -1.96 0.19 -54.33
CA GLN A 98 -1.09 -0.22 -53.23
C GLN A 98 -0.33 0.95 -52.57
N VAL A 99 0.12 1.91 -53.39
CA VAL A 99 0.83 3.11 -52.94
C VAL A 99 0.00 3.94 -51.96
N ARG A 100 -1.31 4.09 -52.22
CA ARG A 100 -2.22 4.86 -51.37
C ARG A 100 -2.43 4.19 -50.01
N ASN A 101 -2.47 2.86 -49.95
CA ASN A 101 -2.66 2.11 -48.71
C ASN A 101 -1.42 2.19 -47.80
N ALA A 102 -0.22 2.17 -48.37
CA ALA A 102 1.02 2.39 -47.62
C ALA A 102 1.10 3.81 -47.03
N THR A 103 0.71 4.85 -47.80
CA THR A 103 0.66 6.23 -47.30
C THR A 103 -0.37 6.38 -46.18
N ALA A 104 -1.59 5.86 -46.38
CA ALA A 104 -2.65 5.92 -45.38
C ALA A 104 -2.23 5.21 -44.07
N LEU A 105 -1.54 4.07 -44.14
CA LEU A 105 -1.02 3.39 -42.95
C LEU A 105 -0.05 4.28 -42.15
N ASN A 106 0.85 5.00 -42.83
CA ASN A 106 1.77 5.93 -42.18
C ASN A 106 1.04 7.13 -41.56
N GLU A 107 -0.01 7.64 -42.20
CA GLU A 107 -0.85 8.69 -41.62
C GLU A 107 -1.57 8.20 -40.36
N PHE A 108 -2.17 6.99 -40.39
CA PHE A 108 -2.80 6.39 -39.21
C PHE A 108 -1.82 6.24 -38.05
N ARG A 109 -0.63 5.73 -38.32
CA ARG A 109 0.47 5.59 -37.36
C ARG A 109 0.81 6.91 -36.66
N LEU A 110 0.92 8.00 -37.42
CA LEU A 110 1.21 9.34 -36.90
C LEU A 110 0.03 9.92 -36.11
N VAL A 111 -1.20 9.74 -36.60
CA VAL A 111 -2.42 10.15 -35.89
C VAL A 111 -2.54 9.42 -34.55
N ILE A 112 -2.36 8.09 -34.52
CA ILE A 112 -2.46 7.29 -33.31
C ILE A 112 -1.42 7.72 -32.28
N THR A 113 -0.15 7.83 -32.67
CA THR A 113 0.93 8.23 -31.74
C THR A 113 0.76 9.65 -31.20
N ASN A 114 0.21 10.57 -32.00
CA ASN A 114 -0.15 11.91 -31.53
C ASN A 114 -1.33 11.89 -30.56
N LEU A 115 -2.38 11.11 -30.85
CA LEU A 115 -3.51 10.91 -29.93
C LEU A 115 -3.06 10.29 -28.61
N MET A 116 -2.14 9.33 -28.63
CA MET A 116 -1.53 8.78 -27.42
C MET A 116 -0.82 9.87 -26.62
N GLY A 117 -0.01 10.70 -27.27
CA GLY A 117 0.67 11.83 -26.60
C GLY A 117 -0.29 12.83 -25.94
N MET A 118 -1.53 12.97 -26.44
CA MET A 118 -2.53 13.85 -25.83
C MET A 118 -3.28 13.20 -24.65
N VAL A 119 -3.39 11.87 -24.62
CA VAL A 119 -4.29 11.15 -23.71
C VAL A 119 -3.52 10.39 -22.61
N CYS A 120 -2.25 10.07 -22.83
CA CYS A 120 -1.40 9.36 -21.88
C CYS A 120 -1.01 10.21 -20.68
N CYS A 121 -0.62 9.53 -19.58
CA CYS A 121 0.08 10.17 -18.48
C CYS A 121 1.53 10.50 -18.86
N SER A 122 2.10 11.56 -18.27
CA SER A 122 3.47 12.01 -18.57
C SER A 122 4.55 10.96 -18.33
N ALA A 123 4.30 9.98 -17.45
CA ALA A 123 5.19 8.85 -17.22
C ALA A 123 5.39 7.96 -18.47
N ARG A 124 4.56 8.11 -19.51
CA ARG A 124 4.65 7.37 -20.79
C ARG A 124 5.22 8.20 -21.93
N ASP A 125 5.61 9.45 -21.71
CA ASP A 125 6.10 10.33 -22.78
C ASP A 125 7.33 9.73 -23.47
N GLU A 126 8.24 9.10 -22.73
CA GLU A 126 9.41 8.43 -23.31
C GLU A 126 9.02 7.24 -24.22
N GLU A 127 8.04 6.43 -23.81
CA GLU A 127 7.54 5.31 -24.62
C GLU A 127 6.85 5.82 -25.91
N ILE A 128 6.07 6.91 -25.80
CA ILE A 128 5.41 7.53 -26.95
C ILE A 128 6.44 8.14 -27.91
N MET A 129 7.49 8.76 -27.40
CA MET A 129 8.59 9.28 -28.23
C MET A 129 9.31 8.16 -28.98
N LYS A 130 9.57 7.02 -28.31
CA LYS A 130 10.11 5.81 -28.97
C LYS A 130 9.19 5.31 -30.07
N LEU A 131 7.88 5.25 -29.82
CA LEU A 131 6.91 4.88 -30.86
C LEU A 131 6.94 5.83 -32.04
N LYS A 132 6.99 7.16 -31.81
CA LYS A 132 7.08 8.15 -32.90
C LYS A 132 8.34 7.99 -33.76
N GLY A 133 9.46 7.56 -33.16
CA GLY A 133 10.72 7.29 -33.85
C GLY A 133 10.80 5.94 -34.57
N GLU A 134 9.88 5.01 -34.30
CA GLU A 134 9.90 3.68 -34.92
C GLU A 134 9.49 3.73 -36.39
N THR A 135 10.35 3.24 -37.27
CA THR A 135 10.17 3.29 -38.72
C THR A 135 9.44 2.06 -39.24
N GLU A 136 9.65 0.89 -38.62
CA GLU A 136 9.05 -0.37 -39.03
C GLU A 136 7.54 -0.40 -38.67
N PRO A 137 6.63 -0.51 -39.67
CA PRO A 137 5.19 -0.40 -39.44
C PRO A 137 4.63 -1.37 -38.41
N ILE A 138 5.06 -2.64 -38.42
CA ILE A 138 4.49 -3.69 -37.58
C ILE A 138 4.98 -3.53 -36.14
N ALA A 139 6.26 -3.24 -35.93
CA ALA A 139 6.87 -2.94 -34.65
C ALA A 139 6.20 -1.73 -34.00
N GLN A 140 5.93 -0.67 -34.77
CA GLN A 140 5.22 0.48 -34.23
C GLN A 140 3.77 0.14 -33.85
N LEU A 141 3.03 -0.59 -34.70
CA LEU A 141 1.66 -1.04 -34.39
C LEU A 141 1.60 -1.97 -33.17
N ARG A 142 2.59 -2.87 -33.04
CA ARG A 142 2.78 -3.72 -31.87
C ARG A 142 3.00 -2.90 -30.61
N GLY A 143 3.94 -1.97 -30.66
CA GLY A 143 4.22 -1.08 -29.53
C GLY A 143 3.03 -0.18 -29.15
N ILE A 144 2.27 0.31 -30.13
CA ILE A 144 1.01 1.04 -29.90
C ILE A 144 0.02 0.19 -29.09
N MET A 145 -0.18 -1.07 -29.48
CA MET A 145 -1.09 -1.97 -28.75
C MET A 145 -0.62 -2.27 -27.34
N GLU A 146 0.68 -2.50 -27.15
CA GLU A 146 1.27 -2.73 -25.82
C GLU A 146 1.07 -1.52 -24.90
N VAL A 147 1.25 -0.29 -25.41
CA VAL A 147 0.99 0.93 -24.63
C VAL A 147 -0.50 1.12 -24.37
N LEU A 148 -1.38 0.86 -25.35
CA LEU A 148 -2.84 0.91 -25.13
C LEU A 148 -3.31 -0.07 -24.06
N GLU A 149 -2.72 -1.28 -23.99
CA GLU A 149 -2.97 -2.21 -22.89
C GLU A 149 -2.55 -1.60 -21.54
N LYS A 150 -1.33 -1.04 -21.43
CA LYS A 150 -0.87 -0.35 -20.20
C LYS A 150 -1.81 0.79 -19.80
N MET A 151 -2.26 1.61 -20.74
CA MET A 151 -3.21 2.71 -20.51
C MET A 151 -4.53 2.21 -19.92
N LYS A 152 -5.04 1.05 -20.36
CA LYS A 152 -6.27 0.45 -19.78
C LYS A 152 -6.08 0.11 -18.31
N TYR A 153 -4.92 -0.44 -17.92
CA TYR A 153 -4.60 -0.73 -16.52
C TYR A 153 -4.45 0.54 -15.68
N GLU A 154 -3.73 1.53 -16.20
CA GLU A 154 -3.57 2.84 -15.54
C GLU A 154 -4.91 3.51 -15.29
N MET A 155 -5.78 3.50 -16.30
CA MET A 155 -7.14 4.01 -16.22
C MET A 155 -7.97 3.26 -15.17
N ALA A 156 -7.94 1.93 -15.16
CA ALA A 156 -8.64 1.12 -14.16
C ALA A 156 -8.12 1.41 -12.75
N ASN A 157 -6.80 1.52 -12.57
CA ASN A 157 -6.19 1.86 -11.29
C ASN A 157 -6.52 3.28 -10.83
N TYR A 158 -6.53 4.24 -11.76
CA TYR A 158 -6.94 5.62 -11.47
C TYR A 158 -8.40 5.67 -11.01
N LEU A 159 -9.30 5.01 -11.74
CA LEU A 159 -10.72 4.93 -11.37
C LEU A 159 -10.91 4.22 -10.03
N LEU A 160 -10.18 3.13 -9.78
CA LEU A 160 -10.21 2.46 -8.48
C LEU A 160 -9.73 3.38 -7.36
N ALA A 161 -8.66 4.15 -7.58
CA ALA A 161 -8.14 5.10 -6.61
C ALA A 161 -9.14 6.23 -6.33
N SER A 162 -9.79 6.79 -7.36
CA SER A 162 -10.75 7.89 -7.21
C SER A 162 -12.08 7.45 -6.60
N THR A 163 -12.52 6.22 -6.87
CA THR A 163 -13.77 5.65 -6.32
C THR A 163 -13.59 4.95 -4.97
N ARG A 164 -12.35 4.80 -4.48
CA ARG A 164 -12.03 4.14 -3.20
C ARG A 164 -12.83 4.68 -2.00
N PRO A 165 -13.07 6.00 -1.84
CA PRO A 165 -13.92 6.50 -0.75
C PRO A 165 -15.37 5.97 -0.85
N THR A 166 -15.91 5.87 -2.06
CA THR A 166 -17.25 5.31 -2.31
C THR A 166 -17.29 3.80 -2.04
N ILE A 167 -16.26 3.06 -2.49
CA ILE A 167 -16.13 1.62 -2.19
C ILE A 167 -16.05 1.39 -0.69
N MET A 168 -15.28 2.22 0.03
CA MET A 168 -15.17 2.17 1.48
C MET A 168 -16.54 2.33 2.16
N HIS A 169 -17.29 3.36 1.78
CA HIS A 169 -18.63 3.61 2.31
C HIS A 169 -19.59 2.44 2.04
N TYR A 170 -19.59 1.91 0.81
CA TYR A 170 -20.42 0.77 0.45
C TYR A 170 -20.05 -0.49 1.24
N SER A 171 -18.75 -0.78 1.37
CA SER A 171 -18.24 -1.92 2.15
C SER A 171 -18.66 -1.84 3.61
N ILE A 172 -18.61 -0.65 4.22
CA ILE A 172 -19.02 -0.44 5.61
C ILE A 172 -20.51 -0.74 5.79
N ASN A 173 -21.36 -0.23 4.91
CA ASN A 173 -22.80 -0.46 4.98
C ASN A 173 -23.15 -1.94 4.76
N TYR A 174 -22.52 -2.56 3.76
CA TYR A 174 -22.69 -3.99 3.48
C TYR A 174 -22.30 -4.86 4.69
N GLU A 175 -21.15 -4.60 5.31
CA GLU A 175 -20.73 -5.36 6.49
C GLU A 175 -21.61 -5.11 7.72
N ARG A 176 -22.15 -3.90 7.90
CA ARG A 176 -23.11 -3.59 8.97
C ARG A 176 -24.42 -4.34 8.81
N GLU A 177 -24.92 -4.43 7.59
CA GLU A 177 -26.13 -5.20 7.27
C GLU A 177 -25.90 -6.68 7.59
N LYS A 178 -24.79 -7.25 7.08
CA LYS A 178 -24.42 -8.65 7.36
C LYS A 178 -24.16 -8.92 8.84
N PHE A 179 -23.57 -7.99 9.56
CA PHE A 179 -23.40 -8.10 11.00
C PHE A 179 -24.75 -8.07 11.74
N SER A 180 -25.70 -7.26 11.27
CA SER A 180 -27.05 -7.20 11.84
C SER A 180 -27.85 -8.48 11.59
N GLU A 181 -27.78 -9.03 10.37
CA GLU A 181 -28.34 -10.35 10.03
C GLU A 181 -27.73 -11.46 10.90
N MET A 182 -26.40 -11.46 11.06
CA MET A 182 -25.69 -12.42 11.92
C MET A 182 -26.20 -12.34 13.36
N ARG A 183 -26.32 -11.13 13.93
CA ARG A 183 -26.82 -10.96 15.31
C ARG A 183 -28.27 -11.41 15.47
N ALA A 184 -29.12 -11.16 14.48
CA ALA A 184 -30.51 -11.62 14.50
C ALA A 184 -30.60 -13.16 14.48
N THR A 185 -29.75 -13.81 13.69
CA THR A 185 -29.75 -15.28 13.52
C THR A 185 -29.15 -16.01 14.72
N PHE A 186 -28.05 -15.51 15.27
CA PHE A 186 -27.29 -16.21 16.31
C PHE A 186 -27.69 -15.81 17.74
N GLY A 187 -28.64 -14.88 17.91
CA GLY A 187 -29.03 -14.35 19.22
C GLY A 187 -27.84 -13.78 19.99
N SER A 188 -27.89 -13.81 21.33
CA SER A 188 -26.81 -13.32 22.21
C SER A 188 -25.57 -14.22 22.23
N LYS A 189 -25.07 -14.72 21.09
CA LYS A 189 -23.69 -15.24 21.04
C LYS A 189 -22.75 -14.06 21.30
N LYS A 190 -22.42 -13.88 22.57
CA LYS A 190 -21.66 -12.77 23.14
C LYS A 190 -20.20 -12.90 22.72
N PHE A 191 -19.84 -12.47 21.49
CA PHE A 191 -18.47 -12.36 20.96
C PHE A 191 -17.39 -12.34 22.05
N PRO A 192 -16.97 -13.51 22.58
CA PRO A 192 -16.39 -13.56 23.92
C PRO A 192 -15.00 -12.95 23.95
N ASN A 193 -14.22 -13.14 22.89
CA ASN A 193 -12.89 -12.55 22.75
C ASN A 193 -13.00 -11.04 22.54
N THR A 194 -13.99 -10.57 21.79
CA THR A 194 -14.27 -9.15 21.60
C THR A 194 -14.64 -8.49 22.92
N MET A 195 -15.55 -9.10 23.70
CA MET A 195 -15.94 -8.58 25.02
C MET A 195 -14.78 -8.61 26.01
N ALA A 196 -13.99 -9.70 26.03
CA ALA A 196 -12.80 -9.80 26.87
C ALA A 196 -11.76 -8.74 26.49
N TRP A 197 -11.54 -8.50 25.20
CA TRP A 197 -10.65 -7.47 24.66
C TRP A 197 -11.07 -6.07 25.06
N LEU A 198 -12.35 -5.71 24.88
CA LEU A 198 -12.87 -4.41 25.32
C LEU A 198 -12.72 -4.26 26.84
N LYS A 199 -13.16 -5.25 27.63
CA LYS A 199 -13.10 -5.18 29.09
C LYS A 199 -11.69 -4.97 29.60
N ARG A 200 -10.71 -5.74 29.12
CA ARG A 200 -9.32 -5.70 29.64
C ARG A 200 -8.53 -4.47 29.19
N THR A 201 -8.89 -3.87 28.06
CA THR A 201 -8.21 -2.66 27.55
C THR A 201 -8.85 -1.39 28.10
N LEU A 202 -10.17 -1.40 28.28
CA LEU A 202 -10.93 -0.25 28.78
C LEU A 202 -11.04 -0.22 30.31
N SER A 203 -10.79 -1.32 31.03
CA SER A 203 -10.75 -1.32 32.50
C SER A 203 -9.70 -0.36 33.07
N SER A 204 -8.64 -0.08 32.32
CA SER A 204 -7.61 0.90 32.70
C SER A 204 -8.18 2.32 32.86
N ILE A 205 -9.24 2.65 32.10
CA ILE A 205 -9.92 3.96 32.13
C ILE A 205 -10.63 4.16 33.48
N ASN A 206 -11.10 3.09 34.11
CA ASN A 206 -11.76 3.18 35.42
C ASN A 206 -10.77 3.27 36.58
N SER A 207 -9.54 2.77 36.41
CA SER A 207 -8.53 2.69 37.49
C SER A 207 -7.66 3.95 37.63
N THR A 208 -7.35 4.66 36.54
CA THR A 208 -6.54 5.91 36.59
C THR A 208 -7.32 7.14 37.07
N HIS A 209 -8.62 7.03 37.30
CA HIS A 209 -9.49 8.18 37.57
C HIS A 209 -10.28 8.11 38.89
N SER A 210 -10.04 7.11 39.74
CA SER A 210 -10.60 7.02 41.10
C SER A 210 -9.72 7.69 42.18
N GLY A 211 -8.70 8.45 41.77
CA GLY A 211 -7.72 9.09 42.65
C GLY A 211 -7.88 10.60 42.86
N VAL A 212 -9.06 11.18 42.63
CA VAL A 212 -9.36 12.56 43.04
C VAL A 212 -10.67 12.59 43.83
N VAL A 213 -10.52 12.99 45.08
CA VAL A 213 -11.51 13.00 46.15
C VAL A 213 -12.52 14.12 45.91
N VAL A 214 -13.81 13.77 46.01
CA VAL A 214 -15.00 14.53 46.46
C VAL A 214 -15.05 16.03 46.09
N GLY A 215 -16.00 16.38 45.21
CA GLY A 215 -16.50 17.75 45.06
C GLY A 215 -17.06 18.02 43.67
N ASP A 216 -18.37 18.28 43.60
CA ASP A 216 -19.16 18.77 42.47
C ASP A 216 -19.52 17.83 41.29
N ALA A 217 -20.82 17.52 41.28
CA ALA A 217 -21.57 16.88 40.21
C ALA A 217 -21.75 17.84 39.02
N SER A 218 -20.69 18.07 38.22
CA SER A 218 -20.80 18.80 36.95
C SER A 218 -19.58 18.62 36.00
N CYS A 219 -18.81 17.54 36.11
CA CYS A 219 -17.74 17.27 35.15
C CYS A 219 -18.23 16.27 34.08
N SER A 220 -18.95 16.77 33.06
CA SER A 220 -19.01 16.10 31.77
C SER A 220 -17.57 15.95 31.26
N LYS A 221 -16.99 14.76 31.39
CA LYS A 221 -15.65 14.44 30.91
C LYS A 221 -15.68 14.49 29.38
N ASN A 222 -15.35 15.63 28.79
CA ASN A 222 -15.33 15.82 27.34
C ASN A 222 -14.13 15.08 26.73
N PHE A 223 -14.28 13.79 26.44
CA PHE A 223 -13.30 13.04 25.67
C PHE A 223 -13.25 13.56 24.23
N GLN A 224 -12.05 13.68 23.66
CA GLN A 224 -11.92 13.94 22.23
C GLN A 224 -12.54 12.77 21.46
N THR A 225 -13.21 13.09 20.35
CA THR A 225 -13.80 12.09 19.47
C THR A 225 -13.19 12.20 18.08
N ILE A 226 -13.13 11.06 17.41
CA ILE A 226 -12.66 10.92 16.05
C ILE A 226 -13.90 10.77 15.19
N LYS A 227 -14.16 11.77 14.34
CA LYS A 227 -15.28 11.75 13.41
C LYS A 227 -15.01 10.75 12.30
N LEU A 228 -15.82 9.70 12.26
CA LEU A 228 -15.88 8.76 11.14
C LEU A 228 -17.06 9.15 10.23
N ILE A 229 -17.47 8.26 9.33
CA ILE A 229 -18.50 8.54 8.32
C ILE A 229 -19.79 9.05 8.95
N ASP A 230 -20.33 8.29 9.90
CA ASP A 230 -21.64 8.51 10.54
C ASP A 230 -21.61 8.15 12.04
N ILE A 231 -20.43 7.84 12.57
CA ILE A 231 -20.21 7.50 13.98
C ILE A 231 -19.00 8.26 14.52
N HIS A 232 -19.04 8.62 15.80
CA HIS A 232 -17.91 9.23 16.50
C HIS A 232 -17.24 8.17 17.36
N MET A 233 -15.94 7.98 17.18
CA MET A 233 -15.13 7.08 18.00
C MET A 233 -14.49 7.88 19.14
N PRO A 234 -14.83 7.62 20.41
CA PRO A 234 -14.11 8.21 21.54
C PRO A 234 -12.62 7.85 21.54
N GLU A 235 -11.74 8.77 21.93
CA GLU A 235 -10.28 8.55 21.85
C GLU A 235 -9.81 7.31 22.63
N TYR A 236 -10.54 6.93 23.67
CA TYR A 236 -10.18 5.80 24.52
C TYR A 236 -10.32 4.45 23.81
N PHE A 237 -10.94 4.40 22.63
CA PHE A 237 -10.93 3.21 21.78
C PHE A 237 -9.62 3.03 21.00
N VAL A 238 -8.74 4.02 20.96
CA VAL A 238 -7.44 3.88 20.27
C VAL A 238 -6.54 2.86 20.97
N GLU A 239 -6.47 2.91 22.31
CA GLU A 239 -5.64 2.02 23.11
C GLU A 239 -5.97 0.52 22.94
N PRO A 240 -7.25 0.11 22.92
CA PRO A 240 -7.63 -1.26 22.55
C PRO A 240 -6.99 -1.75 21.24
N TYR A 241 -7.01 -0.94 20.18
CA TYR A 241 -6.42 -1.31 18.90
C TYR A 241 -4.88 -1.28 18.93
N GLN A 242 -4.28 -0.34 19.66
CA GLN A 242 -2.83 -0.31 19.87
C GLN A 242 -2.33 -1.57 20.56
N GLU A 243 -3.14 -2.14 21.45
CA GLU A 243 -2.78 -3.39 22.10
C GLU A 243 -2.72 -4.57 21.12
N LEU A 244 -3.60 -4.57 20.11
CA LEU A 244 -3.63 -5.60 19.07
C LEU A 244 -2.41 -5.59 18.15
N ILE A 245 -1.58 -4.54 18.16
CA ILE A 245 -0.34 -4.49 17.36
C ILE A 245 0.93 -4.72 18.20
N GLN A 246 0.78 -5.04 19.49
CA GLN A 246 1.91 -5.40 20.35
C GLN A 246 2.24 -6.89 20.23
N ILE A 247 3.49 -7.20 19.86
CA ILE A 247 3.94 -8.58 19.62
C ILE A 247 4.02 -9.40 20.93
N GLU A 248 4.24 -8.72 22.06
CA GLU A 248 4.29 -9.31 23.39
C GLU A 248 2.92 -9.76 23.91
N LYS A 249 1.83 -9.24 23.34
CA LYS A 249 0.46 -9.56 23.75
C LYS A 249 -0.09 -10.73 22.92
N ARG A 250 -0.34 -11.85 23.60
CA ARG A 250 -0.82 -13.11 23.01
C ARG A 250 -2.23 -13.48 23.47
N TYR A 251 -3.12 -12.48 23.45
CA TYR A 251 -4.53 -12.72 23.73
C TYR A 251 -5.24 -13.27 22.48
N PRO A 252 -6.36 -14.00 22.65
CA PRO A 252 -7.22 -14.40 21.55
C PRO A 252 -7.65 -13.20 20.70
N LEU A 253 -7.72 -13.39 19.38
CA LEU A 253 -8.15 -12.34 18.47
C LEU A 253 -9.66 -12.05 18.67
N PRO A 254 -10.09 -10.77 18.73
CA PRO A 254 -11.51 -10.43 18.70
C PRO A 254 -12.17 -10.95 17.42
N GLU A 255 -13.31 -11.61 17.56
CA GLU A 255 -14.03 -12.24 16.45
C GLU A 255 -14.38 -11.24 15.34
N LEU A 256 -14.68 -9.99 15.72
CA LEU A 256 -15.04 -8.91 14.78
C LEU A 256 -13.84 -8.35 14.02
N LEU A 257 -12.64 -8.88 14.23
CA LEU A 257 -11.41 -8.56 13.53
C LEU A 257 -10.83 -9.78 12.77
N GLU A 258 -11.57 -10.89 12.69
CA GLU A 258 -11.08 -12.14 12.10
C GLU A 258 -10.71 -12.00 10.62
N ILE A 259 -11.48 -11.21 9.85
CA ILE A 259 -11.19 -10.92 8.43
C ILE A 259 -9.83 -10.21 8.29
N ASP A 260 -9.46 -9.41 9.29
CA ASP A 260 -8.23 -8.63 9.36
C ASP A 260 -7.08 -9.34 10.08
N ALA A 261 -7.24 -10.61 10.48
CA ALA A 261 -6.24 -11.35 11.27
C ALA A 261 -4.84 -11.29 10.65
N GLY A 262 -4.73 -11.55 9.34
CA GLY A 262 -3.47 -11.48 8.61
C GLY A 262 -2.86 -10.07 8.58
N ARG A 263 -3.68 -9.02 8.46
CA ARG A 263 -3.22 -7.62 8.48
C ARG A 263 -2.71 -7.22 9.86
N LEU A 264 -3.36 -7.67 10.92
CA LEU A 264 -2.93 -7.46 12.31
C LEU A 264 -1.60 -8.15 12.60
N VAL A 265 -1.41 -9.39 12.15
CA VAL A 265 -0.12 -10.09 12.27
C VAL A 265 0.99 -9.31 11.56
N GLN A 266 0.76 -8.89 10.31
CA GLN A 266 1.73 -8.07 9.56
C GLN A 266 2.05 -6.75 10.27
N LEU A 267 1.05 -6.08 10.85
CA LEU A 267 1.23 -4.86 11.63
C LEU A 267 2.07 -5.10 12.89
N LYS A 268 1.78 -6.17 13.65
CA LYS A 268 2.56 -6.57 14.84
C LYS A 268 4.03 -6.75 14.48
N GLU A 269 4.30 -7.52 13.44
CA GLU A 269 5.65 -7.82 13.00
C GLU A 269 6.38 -6.58 12.48
N GLN A 270 5.72 -5.77 11.65
CA GLN A 270 6.29 -4.54 11.10
C GLN A 270 6.61 -3.54 12.22
N MET A 271 5.72 -3.40 13.21
CA MET A 271 5.93 -2.55 14.36
C MET A 271 7.13 -3.01 15.18
N PHE A 272 7.22 -4.30 15.49
CA PHE A 272 8.33 -4.85 16.25
C PHE A 272 9.67 -4.62 15.53
N ARG A 273 9.75 -4.93 14.24
CA ARG A 273 10.96 -4.70 13.43
C ARG A 273 11.39 -3.24 13.45
N LEU A 274 10.46 -2.31 13.20
CA LEU A 274 10.76 -0.88 13.20
C LEU A 274 11.26 -0.38 14.55
N CYS A 275 10.57 -0.74 15.63
CA CYS A 275 11.00 -0.38 16.99
C CYS A 275 12.35 -1.00 17.35
N ALA A 276 12.63 -2.23 16.93
CA ALA A 276 13.92 -2.88 17.17
C ALA A 276 15.05 -2.15 16.42
N CYS A 277 14.87 -1.84 15.13
CA CYS A 277 15.85 -1.09 14.35
C CYS A 277 16.13 0.30 14.95
N ALA A 278 15.08 1.07 15.28
CA ALA A 278 15.22 2.38 15.89
C ALA A 278 15.86 2.31 17.30
N ALA A 279 15.52 1.30 18.11
CA ALA A 279 16.18 1.09 19.40
C ALA A 279 17.66 0.73 19.25
N SER A 280 18.02 -0.11 18.26
CA SER A 280 19.42 -0.42 17.94
C SER A 280 20.21 0.80 17.49
N MET A 281 19.60 1.68 16.69
CA MET A 281 20.20 2.98 16.32
C MET A 281 20.43 3.85 17.56
N HIS A 282 19.44 3.98 18.44
CA HIS A 282 19.58 4.74 19.69
C HIS A 282 20.70 4.18 20.58
N ILE A 283 20.74 2.87 20.82
CA ILE A 283 21.82 2.23 21.60
C ILE A 283 23.19 2.52 20.96
N THR A 284 23.28 2.42 19.64
CA THR A 284 24.50 2.71 18.88
C THR A 284 24.96 4.15 19.07
N PHE A 285 24.06 5.12 18.93
CA PHE A 285 24.37 6.54 19.08
C PHE A 285 24.77 6.91 20.50
N LYS A 286 24.17 6.27 21.50
CA LYS A 286 24.57 6.45 22.90
C LYS A 286 25.99 5.97 23.16
N SER A 287 26.39 4.86 22.53
CA SER A 287 27.75 4.30 22.68
C SER A 287 28.79 4.98 21.77
N VAL A 288 28.39 5.45 20.59
CA VAL A 288 29.24 6.09 19.59
C VAL A 288 28.55 7.37 19.07
N PRO A 289 28.60 8.49 19.82
CA PRO A 289 27.87 9.71 19.47
C PRO A 289 28.25 10.32 18.11
N SER A 290 29.48 10.13 17.66
CA SER A 290 29.93 10.63 16.35
C SER A 290 29.18 9.99 15.17
N MET A 291 28.48 8.87 15.36
CA MET A 291 27.64 8.25 14.33
C MET A 291 26.37 9.07 14.02
N VAL A 292 25.89 9.92 14.94
CA VAL A 292 24.63 10.67 14.77
C VAL A 292 24.66 11.61 13.57
N THR A 293 25.80 12.26 13.36
CA THR A 293 26.05 13.22 12.27
C THR A 293 26.79 12.58 11.09
N HIS A 294 27.16 11.31 11.20
CA HIS A 294 27.97 10.65 10.19
C HIS A 294 27.14 10.25 8.95
N PRO A 295 27.65 10.41 7.72
CA PRO A 295 26.95 10.00 6.50
C PRO A 295 26.54 8.51 6.49
N ARG A 296 27.30 7.64 7.17
CA ARG A 296 26.97 6.21 7.28
C ARG A 296 25.68 5.91 8.04
N ARG A 297 25.12 6.87 8.78
CA ARG A 297 23.85 6.72 9.51
C ARG A 297 22.73 6.19 8.61
N GLN A 298 22.56 6.79 7.44
CA GLN A 298 21.50 6.38 6.50
C GLN A 298 21.76 4.98 5.93
N HIS A 299 23.02 4.66 5.62
CA HIS A 299 23.42 3.34 5.14
C HIS A 299 23.17 2.26 6.20
N LEU A 300 23.54 2.52 7.46
CA LEU A 300 23.28 1.62 8.57
C LEU A 300 21.78 1.39 8.75
N ALA A 301 20.95 2.44 8.71
CA ALA A 301 19.50 2.30 8.81
C ALA A 301 18.91 1.40 7.71
N ALA A 302 19.39 1.54 6.47
CA ALA A 302 19.02 0.68 5.36
C ALA A 302 19.45 -0.78 5.60
N GLN A 303 20.68 -1.02 6.07
CA GLN A 303 21.16 -2.35 6.43
C GLN A 303 20.32 -3.00 7.54
N LEU A 304 19.94 -2.24 8.59
CA LEU A 304 19.10 -2.77 9.68
C LEU A 304 17.71 -3.16 9.18
N THR A 305 17.17 -2.39 8.24
CA THR A 305 15.89 -2.71 7.59
C THR A 305 15.99 -4.03 6.82
N ILE A 306 17.05 -4.22 6.04
CA ILE A 306 17.30 -5.46 5.29
C ILE A 306 17.48 -6.64 6.25
N ALA A 307 18.33 -6.48 7.28
CA ALA A 307 18.61 -7.51 8.29
C ALA A 307 17.36 -7.97 9.05
N SER A 308 16.36 -7.10 9.20
CA SER A 308 15.10 -7.42 9.88
C SER A 308 14.01 -8.01 8.98
N THR A 309 14.10 -7.85 7.65
CA THR A 309 12.98 -8.08 6.72
C THR A 309 12.40 -9.51 6.76
N ASN A 310 13.23 -10.53 6.99
CA ASN A 310 12.80 -11.93 6.99
C ASN A 310 12.24 -12.43 8.34
N PHE A 311 12.14 -11.57 9.37
CA PHE A 311 11.47 -11.91 10.62
C PHE A 311 9.93 -11.77 10.47
N PRO A 312 9.12 -12.72 10.94
CA PRO A 312 9.48 -13.98 11.62
C PRO A 312 9.56 -15.21 10.69
N VAL A 313 9.45 -15.02 9.37
CA VAL A 313 9.32 -16.13 8.39
C VAL A 313 10.55 -17.04 8.36
N LYS A 314 11.76 -16.48 8.31
CA LYS A 314 13.02 -17.25 8.31
C LYS A 314 13.80 -17.15 9.61
N TYR A 315 13.66 -16.03 10.31
CA TYR A 315 14.44 -15.74 11.52
C TYR A 315 13.53 -15.60 12.71
N ASN A 316 13.94 -16.18 13.85
CA ASN A 316 13.35 -15.83 15.13
C ASN A 316 13.87 -14.46 15.61
N GLN A 317 13.31 -13.95 16.72
CA GLN A 317 13.69 -12.65 17.27
C GLN A 317 15.19 -12.57 17.61
N SER A 318 15.77 -13.63 18.18
CA SER A 318 17.19 -13.64 18.57
C SER A 318 18.11 -13.56 17.34
N GLU A 319 17.81 -14.34 16.31
CA GLU A 319 18.56 -14.32 15.04
C GLU A 319 18.46 -12.98 14.34
N MET A 320 17.26 -12.39 14.29
CA MET A 320 17.07 -11.04 13.74
C MET A 320 17.94 -10.00 14.45
N LEU A 321 17.95 -10.02 15.79
CA LEU A 321 18.73 -9.08 16.59
C LEU A 321 20.25 -9.32 16.46
N LYS A 322 20.69 -10.57 16.29
CA LYS A 322 22.09 -10.89 15.97
C LYS A 322 22.49 -10.32 14.61
N ASN A 323 21.66 -10.48 13.59
CA ASN A 323 21.92 -9.92 12.26
C ASN A 323 21.99 -8.39 12.29
N ILE A 324 21.04 -7.74 12.98
CA ILE A 324 21.07 -6.29 13.23
C ILE A 324 22.37 -5.88 13.92
N CYS A 325 22.78 -6.61 14.96
CA CYS A 325 23.99 -6.32 15.68
C CYS A 325 25.25 -6.46 14.81
N SER A 326 25.31 -7.48 13.93
CA SER A 326 26.41 -7.64 12.99
C SER A 326 26.55 -6.44 12.06
N CYS A 327 25.44 -5.90 11.53
CA CYS A 327 25.46 -4.67 10.73
C CYS A 327 25.97 -3.46 11.54
N VAL A 328 25.50 -3.30 12.79
CA VAL A 328 25.97 -2.24 13.68
C VAL A 328 27.48 -2.33 13.92
N LEU A 329 27.98 -3.51 14.28
CA LEU A 329 29.41 -3.71 14.58
C LEU A 329 30.30 -3.50 13.35
N ALA A 330 29.84 -3.92 12.17
CA ALA A 330 30.53 -3.65 10.91
C ALA A 330 30.61 -2.14 10.64
N SER A 331 29.48 -1.43 10.70
CA SER A 331 29.43 0.01 10.43
C SER A 331 30.25 0.84 11.42
N ILE A 332 30.24 0.47 12.71
CA ILE A 332 31.06 1.11 13.75
C ILE A 332 32.55 0.84 13.52
N THR A 333 32.92 -0.38 13.10
CA THR A 333 34.32 -0.73 12.83
C THR A 333 34.84 0.02 11.60
N GLU A 334 34.06 0.10 10.52
CA GLU A 334 34.40 0.93 9.36
C GLU A 334 34.54 2.40 9.76
N HIS A 335 33.71 2.91 10.69
CA HIS A 335 33.80 4.27 11.22
C HIS A 335 35.10 4.52 12.00
N SER A 336 35.55 3.56 12.80
CA SER A 336 36.85 3.68 13.49
C SER A 336 38.06 3.70 12.56
N GLN A 337 37.95 3.14 11.35
CA GLN A 337 39.08 3.01 10.42
C GLN A 337 39.30 4.27 9.56
N GLU A 338 38.37 5.22 9.57
CA GLU A 338 38.52 6.48 8.83
C GLU A 338 39.51 7.43 9.50
N SER A 339 40.06 8.38 8.72
CA SER A 339 41.13 9.29 9.17
C SER A 339 40.79 10.12 10.42
N ASN A 340 39.50 10.29 10.75
CA ASN A 340 39.00 10.97 11.96
C ASN A 340 38.01 10.08 12.75
N GLY A 341 38.16 8.77 12.65
CA GLY A 341 37.30 7.79 13.29
C GLY A 341 37.41 7.79 14.82
N PRO A 342 36.32 7.53 15.57
CA PRO A 342 36.38 7.41 17.02
C PRO A 342 37.12 6.12 17.43
N LEU A 343 37.87 6.18 18.53
CA LEU A 343 38.48 4.98 19.10
C LEU A 343 37.40 4.09 19.75
N ILE A 344 37.17 2.92 19.16
CA ILE A 344 36.19 1.93 19.62
C ILE A 344 36.94 0.73 20.20
N THR A 345 36.86 0.55 21.51
CA THR A 345 37.47 -0.58 22.22
C THR A 345 36.65 -1.86 22.04
N GLU A 346 37.30 -3.02 22.13
CA GLU A 346 36.61 -4.32 22.08
C GLU A 346 35.55 -4.46 23.19
N ASN A 347 35.82 -3.93 24.39
CA ASN A 347 34.83 -3.90 25.48
C ASN A 347 33.56 -3.13 25.09
N LYS A 348 33.67 -2.04 24.32
CA LYS A 348 32.49 -1.32 23.80
C LYS A 348 31.72 -2.16 22.80
N LYS A 349 32.40 -2.89 21.90
CA LYS A 349 31.76 -3.80 20.94
C LYS A 349 31.01 -4.94 21.64
N ILE A 350 31.62 -5.55 22.65
CA ILE A 350 30.98 -6.61 23.47
C ILE A 350 29.75 -6.06 24.19
N SER A 351 29.86 -4.87 24.80
CA SER A 351 28.73 -4.22 25.49
C SER A 351 27.58 -3.90 24.54
N LEU A 352 27.88 -3.35 23.35
CA LEU A 352 26.90 -3.09 22.30
C LEU A 352 26.20 -4.37 21.85
N TYR A 353 26.96 -5.44 21.65
CA TYR A 353 26.41 -6.75 21.28
C TYR A 353 25.42 -7.26 22.32
N ALA A 354 25.81 -7.24 23.59
CA ALA A 354 24.95 -7.68 24.68
C ALA A 354 23.66 -6.84 24.77
N GLN A 355 23.74 -5.51 24.58
CA GLN A 355 22.58 -4.62 24.62
C GLN A 355 21.63 -4.82 23.44
N ILE A 356 22.14 -5.01 22.22
CA ILE A 356 21.30 -5.15 21.02
C ILE A 356 20.63 -6.54 20.98
N VAL A 357 21.38 -7.60 21.25
CA VAL A 357 20.84 -8.98 21.20
C VAL A 357 19.82 -9.23 22.32
N SER A 358 19.87 -8.45 23.41
CA SER A 358 18.90 -8.53 24.50
C SER A 358 17.65 -7.66 24.32
N ILE A 359 17.50 -6.94 23.19
CA ILE A 359 16.32 -6.10 22.92
C ILE A 359 15.03 -6.92 23.04
N ASN A 360 14.15 -6.46 23.93
CA ASN A 360 12.81 -6.98 24.14
C ASN A 360 11.86 -5.88 24.65
N CYS A 361 10.61 -6.22 24.94
CA CYS A 361 9.59 -5.25 25.37
C CYS A 361 9.92 -4.49 26.67
N ARG A 362 10.82 -5.04 27.51
CA ARG A 362 11.29 -4.42 28.76
C ARG A 362 12.56 -3.59 28.60
N THR A 363 13.26 -3.69 27.47
CA THR A 363 14.44 -2.88 27.19
C THR A 363 14.02 -1.40 27.13
N SER A 364 14.69 -0.53 27.89
CA SER A 364 14.33 0.89 28.00
C SER A 364 14.35 1.61 26.64
N ALA A 365 15.36 1.35 25.81
CA ALA A 365 15.45 1.91 24.47
C ALA A 365 14.26 1.50 23.58
N TYR A 366 13.90 0.21 23.58
CA TYR A 366 12.78 -0.31 22.82
C TYR A 366 11.43 0.22 23.31
N SER A 367 11.22 0.19 24.63
CA SER A 367 9.97 0.67 25.24
C SER A 367 9.75 2.16 25.00
N SER A 368 10.79 2.99 25.10
CA SER A 368 10.71 4.43 24.81
C SER A 368 10.28 4.70 23.36
N VAL A 369 11.00 4.10 22.41
CA VAL A 369 10.71 4.21 20.96
C VAL A 369 9.29 3.72 20.64
N ARG A 370 8.87 2.61 21.25
CA ARG A 370 7.52 2.04 21.10
C ARG A 370 6.43 3.00 21.59
N VAL A 371 6.65 3.65 22.75
CA VAL A 371 5.70 4.64 23.30
C VAL A 371 5.56 5.84 22.36
N GLN A 372 6.66 6.34 21.81
CA GLN A 372 6.62 7.45 20.85
C GLN A 372 5.88 7.08 19.56
N LEU A 373 6.09 5.87 19.04
CA LEU A 373 5.33 5.37 17.89
C LEU A 373 3.84 5.30 18.20
N MET A 374 3.45 4.78 19.37
CA MET A 374 2.05 4.70 19.79
C MET A 374 1.42 6.09 19.94
N ALA A 375 2.12 7.04 20.55
CA ALA A 375 1.66 8.42 20.63
C ALA A 375 1.44 9.04 19.24
N TYR A 376 2.36 8.78 18.30
CA TYR A 376 2.22 9.21 16.91
C TYR A 376 1.01 8.58 16.20
N LEU A 377 0.77 7.29 16.39
CA LEU A 377 -0.41 6.61 15.83
C LEU A 377 -1.72 7.18 16.40
N LYS A 378 -1.75 7.47 17.70
CA LYS A 378 -2.91 8.07 18.37
C LYS A 378 -3.17 9.49 17.86
N SER A 379 -2.14 10.33 17.74
CA SER A 379 -2.30 11.71 17.26
C SER A 379 -2.80 11.78 15.81
N LEU A 380 -2.37 10.85 14.94
CA LEU A 380 -2.85 10.75 13.56
C LEU A 380 -4.33 10.39 13.42
N LEU A 381 -4.88 9.71 14.42
CA LEU A 381 -6.30 9.39 14.48
C LEU A 381 -7.12 10.57 15.01
N LEU A 382 -6.58 11.32 15.98
CA LEU A 382 -7.30 12.40 16.69
C LEU A 382 -7.38 13.72 15.93
N ILE A 383 -6.35 14.06 15.15
CA ILE A 383 -6.26 15.38 14.50
C ILE A 383 -6.72 15.28 13.05
N GLU A 384 -7.73 16.07 12.69
CA GLU A 384 -8.26 16.14 11.31
C GLU A 384 -7.19 16.64 10.32
N ASN A 385 -6.46 17.71 10.69
CA ASN A 385 -5.35 18.21 9.89
C ASN A 385 -4.01 17.57 10.28
N ARG A 386 -3.67 16.47 9.61
CA ARG A 386 -2.46 15.69 9.86
C ARG A 386 -1.15 16.43 9.53
N GLN A 387 -1.19 17.59 8.87
CA GLN A 387 0.01 18.37 8.52
C GLN A 387 0.71 18.98 9.74
N HIS A 388 0.00 19.16 10.86
CA HIS A 388 0.55 19.73 12.10
C HIS A 388 1.08 18.67 13.07
N ILE A 389 1.03 17.39 12.71
CA ILE A 389 1.51 16.32 13.59
C ILE A 389 3.02 16.19 13.46
N SER A 390 3.72 16.46 14.55
CA SER A 390 5.17 16.23 14.66
C SER A 390 5.49 14.75 14.44
N PHE A 391 6.39 14.50 13.50
CA PHE A 391 6.90 13.15 13.24
C PHE A 391 7.92 12.75 14.33
N PRO A 392 7.85 11.53 14.89
CA PRO A 392 8.74 11.10 15.96
C PRO A 392 10.19 11.00 15.46
N VAL A 393 11.10 11.70 16.13
CA VAL A 393 12.50 11.85 15.72
C VAL A 393 13.27 10.53 15.71
N GLU A 394 12.88 9.58 16.55
CA GLU A 394 13.46 8.23 16.65
C GLU A 394 13.28 7.42 15.35
N PHE A 395 12.28 7.77 14.55
CA PHE A 395 11.95 7.08 13.30
C PHE A 395 12.36 7.88 12.06
N GLN A 396 13.15 8.95 12.19
CA GLN A 396 13.47 9.83 11.07
C GLN A 396 14.18 9.07 9.93
N ASP A 397 15.05 8.11 10.28
CA ASP A 397 15.74 7.22 9.33
C ASP A 397 14.82 6.14 8.73
N TYR A 398 13.61 5.98 9.26
CA TYR A 398 12.62 4.95 8.88
C TYR A 398 11.28 5.58 8.47
N ARG A 399 11.32 6.81 7.93
CA ARG A 399 10.13 7.65 7.70
C ARG A 399 9.09 6.95 6.85
N GLU A 400 9.48 6.40 5.69
CA GLU A 400 8.56 5.76 4.76
C GLU A 400 7.86 4.54 5.36
N GLN A 401 8.63 3.68 6.02
CA GLN A 401 8.13 2.47 6.67
C GLN A 401 7.19 2.80 7.84
N THR A 402 7.45 3.91 8.54
CA THR A 402 6.64 4.39 9.66
C THR A 402 5.32 4.97 9.16
N ILE A 403 5.35 5.79 8.10
CA ILE A 403 4.14 6.32 7.45
C ILE A 403 3.29 5.18 6.89
N GLU A 404 3.92 4.17 6.29
CA GLU A 404 3.25 2.96 5.79
C GLU A 404 2.51 2.22 6.91
N LEU A 405 3.21 1.96 8.03
CA LEU A 405 2.63 1.30 9.19
C LEU A 405 1.46 2.10 9.75
N ALA A 406 1.64 3.42 9.89
CA ALA A 406 0.61 4.31 10.42
C ALA A 406 -0.62 4.34 9.54
N ARG A 407 -0.46 4.41 8.21
CA ARG A 407 -1.58 4.35 7.26
C ARG A 407 -2.37 3.05 7.39
N LYS A 408 -1.69 1.90 7.43
CA LYS A 408 -2.34 0.59 7.60
C LYS A 408 -3.10 0.50 8.92
N PHE A 409 -2.49 0.97 10.01
CA PHE A 409 -3.13 1.01 11.33
C PHE A 409 -4.39 1.88 11.32
N ILE A 410 -4.30 3.10 10.78
CA ILE A 410 -5.43 4.02 10.71
C ILE A 410 -6.59 3.42 9.92
N ILE A 411 -6.33 2.88 8.72
CA ILE A 411 -7.38 2.27 7.88
C ILE A 411 -8.07 1.13 8.64
N LEU A 412 -7.31 0.26 9.31
CA LEU A 412 -7.87 -0.84 10.08
C LEU A 412 -8.76 -0.37 11.23
N VAL A 413 -8.28 0.60 12.01
CA VAL A 413 -9.01 1.15 13.16
C VAL A 413 -10.30 1.84 12.71
N THR A 414 -10.20 2.74 11.74
CA THR A 414 -11.34 3.54 11.30
C THR A 414 -12.37 2.68 10.57
N PHE A 415 -11.94 1.71 9.77
CA PHE A 415 -12.86 0.78 9.11
C PHE A 415 -13.59 -0.10 10.13
N ASN A 416 -12.84 -0.79 10.99
CA ASN A 416 -13.44 -1.71 11.96
C ASN A 416 -14.40 -0.98 12.90
N PHE A 417 -14.02 0.19 13.41
CA PHE A 417 -14.91 0.97 14.26
C PHE A 417 -16.10 1.55 13.48
N SER A 418 -15.94 1.89 12.20
CA SER A 418 -17.09 2.29 11.39
C SER A 418 -18.10 1.14 11.27
N VAL A 419 -17.65 -0.10 11.06
CA VAL A 419 -18.57 -1.25 10.95
C VAL A 419 -19.17 -1.64 12.31
N TYR A 420 -18.34 -1.82 13.35
CA TYR A 420 -18.74 -2.45 14.61
C TYR A 420 -18.83 -1.48 15.80
N GLY A 421 -18.47 -0.21 15.64
CA GLY A 421 -18.38 0.77 16.73
C GLY A 421 -19.69 0.97 17.50
N SER A 422 -20.84 0.92 16.83
CA SER A 422 -22.15 0.97 17.50
C SER A 422 -22.36 -0.19 18.48
N PHE A 423 -21.82 -1.37 18.18
CA PHE A 423 -21.85 -2.51 19.08
C PHE A 423 -20.85 -2.34 20.22
N TYR A 424 -19.64 -1.85 19.93
CA TYR A 424 -18.63 -1.58 20.97
C TYR A 424 -19.12 -0.57 22.00
N LEU A 425 -19.71 0.55 21.56
CA LEU A 425 -20.25 1.59 22.45
C LEU A 425 -21.34 1.04 23.37
N LYS A 426 -22.29 0.25 22.84
CA LYS A 426 -23.34 -0.39 23.65
C LYS A 426 -22.74 -1.37 24.66
N SER A 427 -21.79 -2.19 24.21
CA SER A 427 -21.12 -3.20 25.03
C SER A 427 -20.34 -2.61 26.21
N VAL A 428 -19.82 -1.39 26.07
CA VAL A 428 -19.11 -0.67 27.13
C VAL A 428 -20.06 0.03 28.11
N ASN A 429 -21.24 0.46 27.64
CA ASN A 429 -22.24 1.11 28.49
C ASN A 429 -23.10 0.11 29.30
N GLU A 430 -23.25 -1.13 28.80
CA GLU A 430 -24.06 -2.18 29.42
C GLU A 430 -23.27 -3.12 30.37
N GLY A 431 -21.94 -3.01 30.40
CA GLY A 431 -21.04 -3.87 31.20
C GLY A 431 -20.33 -3.11 32.30
#